data_AF-A0A2V6F2N9-F1
#
_entry.id   AF-A0A2V6F2N9-F1
#
_cell.length_a   1.000
_cell.length_b   1.000
_cell.length_c   1.000
_cell.angle_alpha   90.00
_cell.angle_beta   90.00
_cell.angle_gamma   90.00
#
_symmetry.space_group_name_H-M   'P 1'
#
loop_
_entity.id
_entity.type
_entity.pdbx_description
1 polymer ?
#
loop_
_entity_poly.entity_id
_entity_poly.type
_entity_poly.pdbx_seq_one_letter_code
_entity_poly.pdbx_strand_id
1 'polypeptide(L)'
;MITARAPGRVELLGNHTDYNQGVVLGAAIDRGINVNGNRRDDGMIQIHSHNFGKVEIPLSELRPLSEDRWANYALGVVRELIDLGVPV
;
A
#
# COMPACT_ATOMS: atom_id res chain seq x y z
N MET A 1 0.46 -13.55 12.54
CA MET A 1 0.69 -12.09 12.54
C MET A 1 2.02 -11.80 11.88
N ILE A 2 1.99 -10.94 10.86
CA ILE A 2 3.18 -10.48 10.14
C ILE A 2 3.27 -8.96 10.33
N THR A 3 4.47 -8.47 10.59
CA THR A 3 4.78 -7.04 10.63
C THR A 3 5.69 -6.71 9.47
N ALA A 4 5.35 -5.68 8.70
CA ALA A 4 6.17 -5.14 7.63
C ALA A 4 6.37 -3.64 7.84
N ARG A 5 7.52 -3.12 7.39
CA ARG A 5 7.86 -1.70 7.46
C ARG A 5 8.36 -1.22 6.09
N ALA A 6 7.84 -0.07 5.64
CA ALA A 6 8.34 0.63 4.46
C ALA A 6 8.84 2.03 4.86
N PRO A 7 10.11 2.38 4.59
CA PRO A 7 10.60 3.73 4.84
C PRO A 7 10.07 4.71 3.79
N GLY A 8 9.92 5.98 4.18
CA GLY A 8 9.87 7.08 3.23
C GLY A 8 11.23 7.26 2.54
N ARG A 9 11.27 8.10 1.52
CA ARG A 9 12.50 8.40 0.80
C ARG A 9 12.67 9.90 0.56
N VAL A 10 13.91 10.31 0.38
CA VAL A 10 14.29 11.60 -0.19
C VAL A 10 15.05 11.37 -1.49
N GLU A 11 14.99 12.37 -2.35
CA GLU A 11 15.76 12.40 -3.59
C GLU A 11 16.88 13.42 -3.44
N LEU A 12 18.12 12.97 -3.62
CA LEU A 12 19.32 13.80 -3.50
C LEU A 12 19.68 14.42 -4.85
N LEU A 13 19.56 13.64 -5.93
CA LEU A 13 19.81 14.06 -7.32
C LEU A 13 18.90 13.30 -8.29
N GLY A 14 18.66 13.88 -9.46
CA GLY A 14 17.92 13.23 -10.54
C GLY A 14 16.44 13.62 -10.66
N ASN A 15 16.03 14.76 -10.11
CA ASN A 15 14.63 15.21 -10.16
C ASN A 15 14.09 15.19 -11.59
N HIS A 16 12.89 14.63 -11.76
CA HIS A 16 12.17 14.55 -13.03
C HIS A 16 12.85 13.70 -14.12
N THR A 17 13.82 12.85 -13.75
CA THR A 17 14.53 12.00 -14.72
C THR A 17 14.01 10.56 -14.78
N ASP A 18 13.36 10.07 -13.73
CA ASP A 18 12.89 8.69 -13.61
C ASP A 18 11.92 8.28 -14.72
N TYR A 19 10.90 9.10 -14.97
CA TYR A 19 9.94 8.86 -16.05
C TYR A 19 10.51 9.14 -17.46
N ASN A 20 11.74 9.66 -17.54
CA ASN A 20 12.50 9.87 -18.77
C ASN A 20 13.60 8.82 -18.97
N GLN A 21 13.56 7.69 -18.23
CA GLN A 21 14.59 6.64 -18.26
C GLN A 21 15.99 7.12 -17.83
N GLY A 22 16.06 8.18 -17.04
CA GLY A 22 17.30 8.70 -16.47
C GLY A 22 17.70 8.00 -15.16
N VAL A 23 18.77 8.49 -14.54
CA VAL A 23 19.29 7.97 -13.26
C VAL A 23 18.91 8.87 -12.09
N VAL A 24 18.57 8.27 -10.97
CA VAL A 24 18.24 8.95 -9.72
C VAL A 24 19.18 8.53 -8.59
N LEU A 25 19.45 9.44 -7.66
CA LEU A 25 20.12 9.14 -6.40
C LEU A 25 19.16 9.45 -5.25
N GLY A 26 18.59 8.40 -4.67
CA GLY A 26 17.68 8.49 -3.53
C GLY A 26 18.25 7.85 -2.27
N ALA A 27 17.68 8.22 -1.12
CA ALA A 27 17.98 7.59 0.15
C ALA A 27 16.69 7.35 0.95
N ALA A 28 16.59 6.20 1.62
CA ALA A 28 15.55 5.97 2.61
C ALA A 28 15.79 6.86 3.84
N ILE A 29 14.71 7.37 4.43
CA ILE A 29 14.76 8.11 5.69
C ILE A 29 14.31 7.25 6.86
N ASP A 30 14.50 7.74 8.08
CA ASP A 30 14.12 7.07 9.32
C ASP A 30 12.60 7.10 9.59
N ARG A 31 11.84 7.94 8.88
CA ARG A 31 10.37 7.96 8.90
C ARG A 31 9.79 6.93 7.93
N GLY A 32 8.69 6.27 8.30
CA GLY A 32 8.06 5.26 7.46
C GLY A 32 6.70 4.81 7.98
N ILE A 33 6.12 3.82 7.29
CA ILE A 33 4.84 3.20 7.63
C ILE A 33 5.11 1.78 8.12
N ASN A 34 4.53 1.43 9.27
CA ASN A 34 4.48 0.06 9.77
C ASN A 34 3.08 -0.50 9.50
N VAL A 35 3.02 -1.73 9.02
CA VAL A 35 1.78 -2.47 8.80
C VAL A 35 1.85 -3.78 9.56
N ASN A 36 0.80 -4.08 10.32
CA ASN A 36 0.61 -5.35 10.99
C ASN A 36 -0.59 -6.05 10.35
N GLY A 37 -0.39 -7.28 9.88
CA GLY A 37 -1.40 -8.03 9.15
C GLY A 37 -1.57 -9.45 9.66
N ASN A 38 -2.78 -9.97 9.52
CA ASN A 38 -3.11 -11.39 9.66
C ASN A 38 -4.03 -11.78 8.52
N ARG A 39 -3.88 -13.01 8.02
CA ARG A 39 -4.82 -13.58 7.06
C ARG A 39 -6.19 -13.77 7.73
N ARG A 40 -7.25 -13.58 6.95
CA ARG A 40 -8.63 -13.88 7.34
C ARG A 40 -9.20 -14.91 6.37
N ASP A 41 -10.15 -15.70 6.86
CA ASP A 41 -10.83 -16.73 6.08
C ASP A 41 -12.33 -16.41 5.85
N ASP A 42 -12.78 -15.23 6.24
CA ASP A 42 -14.17 -14.76 6.13
C ASP A 42 -14.46 -13.97 4.84
N GLY A 43 -13.48 -13.86 3.95
CA GLY A 43 -13.62 -13.13 2.68
C GLY A 43 -13.68 -11.62 2.83
N MET A 44 -13.28 -11.06 3.98
CA MET A 44 -13.29 -9.62 4.24
C MET A 44 -11.88 -9.03 4.21
N ILE A 45 -11.73 -7.84 3.63
CA ILE A 45 -10.55 -7.00 3.77
C ILE A 45 -10.85 -5.93 4.82
N GLN A 46 -10.01 -5.84 5.85
CA GLN A 46 -10.08 -4.78 6.84
C GLN A 46 -8.75 -4.03 6.93
N ILE A 47 -8.80 -2.71 6.79
CA ILE A 47 -7.64 -1.82 6.87
C ILE A 47 -7.92 -0.80 7.98
N HIS A 48 -6.97 -0.62 8.89
CA HIS A 48 -7.05 0.38 9.93
C HIS A 48 -5.82 1.29 9.91
N SER A 49 -6.05 2.59 9.93
CA SER A 49 -5.03 3.62 10.07
C SER A 49 -5.30 4.42 11.33
N HIS A 50 -4.24 4.71 12.09
CA HIS A 50 -4.34 5.57 13.27
C HIS A 50 -4.88 6.97 12.94
N ASN A 51 -4.55 7.49 11.75
CA ASN A 51 -4.90 8.85 11.34
C ASN A 51 -6.21 8.93 10.55
N PHE A 52 -6.64 7.83 9.94
CA PHE A 52 -7.76 7.83 8.98
C PHE A 52 -8.88 6.83 9.32
N GLY A 53 -8.77 6.09 10.42
CA GLY A 53 -9.82 5.18 10.89
C GLY A 53 -9.83 3.82 10.20
N LYS A 54 -11.00 3.17 10.19
CA LYS A 54 -11.22 1.80 9.71
C LYS A 54 -11.98 1.80 8.39
N VAL A 55 -11.51 1.00 7.43
CA VAL A 55 -12.25 0.59 6.24
C VAL A 55 -12.40 -0.93 6.26
N GLU A 56 -13.58 -1.42 5.88
CA GLU A 56 -13.87 -2.85 5.76
C GLU A 56 -14.77 -3.10 4.55
N ILE A 57 -14.33 -3.99 3.66
CA ILE A 57 -15.07 -4.35 2.44
C ILE A 57 -14.99 -5.87 2.19
N PRO A 58 -16.00 -6.46 1.53
CA PRO A 58 -15.87 -7.81 1.00
C PRO A 58 -14.81 -7.88 -0.10
N LEU A 59 -13.99 -8.92 -0.11
CA LEU A 59 -13.00 -9.17 -1.17
C LEU A 59 -13.67 -9.29 -2.55
N SER A 60 -14.90 -9.83 -2.59
CA SER A 60 -15.71 -9.94 -3.81
C SER A 60 -16.14 -8.59 -4.40
N GLU A 61 -16.11 -7.51 -3.61
CA GLU A 61 -16.50 -6.16 -4.02
C GLU A 61 -15.29 -5.22 -4.16
N LEU A 62 -14.09 -5.79 -4.34
CA LEU A 62 -12.84 -5.02 -4.47
C LEU A 62 -12.94 -4.02 -5.63
N ARG A 63 -13.02 -2.73 -5.28
CA ARG A 63 -13.09 -1.60 -6.20
C ARG A 63 -12.49 -0.36 -5.56
N PRO A 64 -12.06 0.64 -6.35
CA PRO A 64 -11.68 1.94 -5.81
C PRO A 64 -12.82 2.57 -5.02
N LEU A 65 -12.52 3.03 -3.82
CA LEU A 65 -13.46 3.74 -2.97
C LEU A 65 -13.48 5.24 -3.31
N SER A 66 -14.67 5.84 -3.35
CA SER A 66 -14.84 7.28 -3.56
C SER A 66 -14.61 8.08 -2.28
N GLU A 67 -15.06 7.53 -1.15
CA GLU A 67 -14.74 7.96 0.22
C GLU A 67 -13.55 7.13 0.74
N ASP A 68 -12.90 7.58 1.81
CA ASP A 68 -11.75 6.87 2.40
C ASP A 68 -10.65 6.49 1.40
N ARG A 69 -10.41 7.37 0.41
CA ARG A 69 -9.47 7.14 -0.71
C ARG A 69 -8.06 6.77 -0.28
N TRP A 70 -7.66 7.08 0.95
CA TRP A 70 -6.39 6.65 1.53
C TRP A 70 -6.25 5.11 1.53
N ALA A 71 -7.34 4.36 1.70
CA ALA A 71 -7.31 2.90 1.72
C ALA A 71 -7.06 2.32 0.32
N ASN A 72 -7.33 3.08 -0.75
CA ASN A 72 -7.13 2.62 -2.13
C ASN A 72 -5.67 2.27 -2.43
N TYR A 73 -4.69 2.83 -1.71
CA TYR A 73 -3.28 2.42 -1.87
C TYR A 73 -3.09 0.93 -1.51
N ALA A 74 -3.65 0.49 -0.39
CA ALA A 74 -3.57 -0.92 0.01
C ALA A 74 -4.51 -1.81 -0.82
N LEU A 75 -5.72 -1.34 -1.13
CA LEU A 75 -6.66 -2.08 -1.98
C LEU A 75 -6.13 -2.28 -3.41
N GLY A 76 -5.42 -1.30 -3.95
CA GLY A 76 -4.73 -1.41 -5.24
C GLY A 76 -3.65 -2.49 -5.21
N VAL A 77 -2.83 -2.54 -4.15
CA VAL A 77 -1.85 -3.63 -3.98
C VAL A 77 -2.54 -5.00 -3.90
N VAL A 78 -3.65 -5.12 -3.18
CA VAL A 78 -4.44 -6.37 -3.14
C VAL A 78 -4.91 -6.75 -4.55
N ARG A 79 -5.39 -5.79 -5.34
CA ARG A 79 -5.81 -6.02 -6.73
C ARG A 79 -4.68 -6.53 -7.60
N GLU A 80 -3.52 -5.87 -7.57
CA GLU A 80 -2.34 -6.28 -8.34
C GLU A 80 -1.84 -7.68 -7.94
N LEU A 81 -1.86 -8.00 -6.64
CA LEU A 81 -1.50 -9.34 -6.16
C LEU A 81 -2.44 -10.41 -6.72
N ILE A 82 -3.75 -10.16 -6.76
CA ILE A 82 -4.73 -11.07 -7.37
C ILE A 82 -4.46 -11.22 -8.87
N ASP A 83 -4.21 -10.11 -9.59
CA ASP A 83 -3.93 -10.13 -11.03
C ASP A 83 -2.63 -10.89 -11.36
N LEU A 84 -1.66 -10.90 -10.43
CA LEU A 84 -0.44 -11.71 -10.48
C LEU A 84 -0.64 -13.17 -10.03
N GLY A 85 -1.85 -13.57 -9.61
CA GLY A 85 -2.15 -14.92 -9.13
C GLY A 85 -1.64 -15.23 -7.72
N VAL A 86 -1.29 -14.19 -6.94
CA VAL A 86 -0.87 -14.33 -5.55
C VAL A 86 -2.10 -14.46 -4.65
N PRO A 87 -2.19 -15.50 -3.81
CA PRO A 87 -3.28 -15.61 -2.84
C PRO A 87 -3.25 -14.46 -1.82
N VAL A 88 -4.42 -13.86 -1.59
CA VAL A 88 -4.68 -12.81 -0.59
C VAL A 88 -5.70 -13.27 0.45
#